data_AF-A0A0Q0VP89-F1
#
_entry.id   AF-A0A0Q0VP89-F1
#
_cell.length_a   1.000
_cell.length_b   1.000
_cell.length_c   1.000
_cell.angle_alpha   90.00
_cell.angle_beta   90.00
_cell.angle_gamma   90.00
#
_symmetry.space_group_name_H-M   'P 1'
#
loop_
_entity.id
_entity.type
_entity.pdbx_description
1 polymer ?
#
loop_
_entity_poly.entity_id
_entity_poly.type
_entity_poly.pdbx_seq_one_letter_code
_entity_poly.pdbx_strand_id
1 'polypeptide(L)'
;MEAGKAEEEVMVCGIICRECTYYTADCEGCRAVKGAPFWVAFVGVDRCPIYECCVVEKKLDHCGQCDDLPCERFTRFRDPSISEENAARTLESMVARLKEMEESGR
;
A
#
# COMPACT_ATOMS: atom_id res chain seq x y z
N MET A 1 -17.00 -18.04 -13.26
CA MET A 1 -17.08 -16.95 -12.27
C MET A 1 -15.97 -17.22 -11.27
N GLU A 2 -14.76 -16.81 -11.61
CA GLU A 2 -13.55 -17.19 -10.91
C GLU A 2 -13.40 -16.37 -9.64
N ALA A 3 -13.77 -16.98 -8.50
CA ALA A 3 -13.29 -16.56 -7.20
C ALA A 3 -11.85 -17.06 -7.08
N GLY A 4 -10.87 -16.18 -7.30
CA GLY A 4 -9.46 -16.54 -7.13
C GLY A 4 -8.52 -15.53 -7.75
N LYS A 5 -8.35 -14.36 -7.13
CA LYS A 5 -7.12 -13.55 -7.27
C LYS A 5 -7.00 -12.35 -6.31
N ALA A 6 -7.54 -12.41 -5.09
CA ALA A 6 -7.30 -11.35 -4.10
C ALA A 6 -6.15 -11.70 -3.11
N GLU A 7 -5.62 -12.92 -3.19
CA GLU A 7 -4.81 -13.53 -2.11
C GLU A 7 -3.29 -13.34 -2.26
N GLU A 8 -2.81 -12.86 -3.41
CA GLU A 8 -1.39 -12.62 -3.70
C GLU A 8 -1.19 -11.27 -4.42
N GLU A 9 -2.06 -10.30 -4.16
CA GLU A 9 -2.02 -9.01 -4.83
C GLU A 9 -1.18 -8.00 -4.06
N VAL A 10 -0.11 -7.51 -4.69
CA VAL A 10 0.64 -6.35 -4.22
C VAL A 10 -0.24 -5.13 -4.39
N MET A 11 -0.49 -4.42 -3.29
CA MET A 11 -1.34 -3.23 -3.29
C MET A 11 -0.61 -2.02 -3.88
N VAL A 12 -1.33 -0.93 -4.09
CA VAL A 12 -0.80 0.33 -4.66
C VAL A 12 0.52 0.79 -4.03
N CYS A 13 0.68 0.57 -2.72
CA CYS A 13 1.84 0.97 -1.94
C CYS A 13 2.92 -0.12 -1.80
N GLY A 14 2.77 -1.29 -2.41
CA GLY A 14 3.76 -2.38 -2.28
C GLY A 14 3.53 -3.31 -1.08
N ILE A 15 2.53 -3.04 -0.23
CA ILE A 15 2.08 -3.95 0.82
C ILE A 15 1.40 -5.15 0.18
N ILE A 16 1.67 -6.34 0.69
CA ILE A 16 0.93 -7.55 0.33
C ILE A 16 -0.15 -7.77 1.40
N CYS A 17 -1.43 -7.75 0.98
CA CYS A 17 -2.55 -7.92 1.92
C CYS A 17 -2.48 -9.23 2.71
N ARG A 18 -2.02 -10.35 2.13
CA ARG A 18 -1.84 -11.61 2.88
C ARG A 18 -0.78 -11.56 3.98
N GLU A 19 0.18 -10.63 3.90
CA GLU A 19 1.18 -10.41 4.96
C GLU A 19 0.66 -9.45 6.04
N CYS A 20 -0.53 -8.87 5.84
CA CYS A 20 -1.18 -7.99 6.79
C CYS A 20 -2.09 -8.80 7.73
N THR A 21 -1.83 -8.74 9.03
CA THR A 21 -2.62 -9.44 10.06
C THR A 21 -4.08 -9.01 10.15
N TYR A 22 -4.44 -7.84 9.59
CA TYR A 22 -5.80 -7.31 9.59
C TYR A 22 -6.61 -7.73 8.35
N TYR A 23 -5.96 -8.28 7.33
CA TYR A 23 -6.63 -8.70 6.11
C TYR A 23 -7.57 -9.87 6.39
N THR A 24 -8.79 -9.81 5.85
CA THR A 24 -9.92 -10.75 6.09
C THR A 24 -10.54 -10.75 7.49
N ALA A 25 -9.89 -10.17 8.50
CA ALA A 25 -10.46 -9.96 9.82
C ALA A 25 -11.19 -8.60 9.90
N ASP A 26 -10.45 -7.51 9.76
CA ASP A 26 -10.93 -6.14 9.96
C ASP A 26 -10.77 -5.26 8.69
N CYS A 27 -10.21 -5.83 7.62
CA CYS A 27 -9.89 -5.12 6.39
C CYS A 27 -10.14 -5.98 5.14
N GLU A 28 -10.92 -5.45 4.20
CA GLU A 28 -11.19 -6.07 2.89
C GLU A 28 -10.11 -5.75 1.84
N GLY A 29 -9.08 -4.98 2.23
CA GLY A 29 -7.99 -4.55 1.37
C GLY A 29 -8.23 -3.20 0.70
N CYS A 30 -7.15 -2.42 0.52
CA CYS A 30 -7.20 -1.02 0.07
C CYS A 30 -7.95 -0.81 -1.26
N ARG A 31 -7.99 -1.78 -2.17
CA ARG A 31 -8.74 -1.67 -3.44
C ARG A 31 -10.25 -1.79 -3.21
N ALA A 32 -10.68 -2.74 -2.38
CA ALA A 32 -12.09 -2.92 -2.04
C ALA A 32 -12.66 -1.70 -1.30
N VAL A 33 -11.91 -1.19 -0.33
CA VAL A 33 -12.30 -0.01 0.47
C VAL A 33 -11.92 1.33 -0.19
N LYS A 34 -11.48 1.33 -1.45
CA LYS A 34 -11.09 2.54 -2.22
C LYS A 34 -10.15 3.48 -1.45
N GLY A 35 -9.15 2.88 -0.80
CA GLY A 35 -8.13 3.57 -0.03
C GLY A 35 -8.56 4.01 1.37
N ALA A 36 -9.73 3.62 1.88
CA ALA A 36 -10.21 3.97 3.22
C ALA A 36 -10.23 2.76 4.19
N PRO A 37 -9.08 2.15 4.53
CA PRO A 37 -9.02 1.10 5.55
C PRO A 37 -9.32 1.65 6.95
N PHE A 38 -9.62 0.77 7.91
CA PHE A 38 -10.04 1.16 9.27
C PHE A 38 -9.12 2.18 9.97
N TRP A 39 -7.80 2.14 9.70
CA TRP A 39 -6.84 3.00 10.37
C TRP A 39 -6.90 4.48 9.98
N VAL A 40 -7.51 4.83 8.85
CA VAL A 40 -7.60 6.24 8.41
C VAL A 40 -8.34 7.10 9.45
N ALA A 41 -9.31 6.50 10.15
CA ALA A 41 -10.02 7.13 11.26
C ALA A 41 -9.10 7.46 12.44
N PHE A 42 -8.08 6.64 12.73
CA PHE A 42 -7.15 6.88 13.83
C PHE A 42 -6.21 8.05 13.59
N VAL A 43 -5.91 8.37 12.33
CA VAL A 43 -5.03 9.47 11.95
C VAL A 43 -5.79 10.71 11.46
N GLY A 44 -7.12 10.68 11.51
CA GLY A 44 -7.98 11.81 11.15
C GLY A 44 -7.96 12.14 9.65
N VAL A 45 -7.84 11.14 8.79
CA VAL A 45 -7.94 11.31 7.33
C VAL A 45 -9.09 10.45 6.78
N ASP A 46 -9.73 10.90 5.70
CA ASP A 46 -10.84 10.14 5.08
C ASP A 46 -10.34 9.01 4.18
N ARG A 47 -9.11 9.12 3.68
CA ARG A 47 -8.49 8.17 2.76
C ARG A 47 -6.98 8.11 2.99
N CYS A 48 -6.40 6.92 2.76
CA CYS A 48 -4.97 6.69 2.74
C CYS A 48 -4.29 7.68 1.77
N PRO A 49 -3.38 8.53 2.25
CA PRO A 49 -2.75 9.56 1.43
C PRO A 49 -1.87 9.01 0.30
N ILE A 50 -1.36 7.78 0.43
CA ILE A 50 -0.62 7.10 -0.63
C ILE A 50 -1.57 6.67 -1.74
N TYR A 51 -2.70 6.06 -1.38
CA TYR A 51 -3.72 5.64 -2.35
C TYR A 51 -4.34 6.84 -3.07
N GLU A 52 -4.68 7.89 -2.31
CA GLU A 52 -5.20 9.13 -2.87
C GLU A 52 -4.24 9.74 -3.88
N CYS A 53 -2.98 9.92 -3.51
CA CYS A 53 -1.98 10.47 -4.41
C CYS A 53 -1.76 9.60 -5.66
N CYS A 54 -1.58 8.30 -5.49
CA CYS A 54 -1.25 7.41 -6.59
C CYS A 54 -2.43 7.16 -7.54
N VAL A 55 -3.57 6.71 -7.02
CA VAL A 55 -4.71 6.28 -7.83
C VAL A 55 -5.64 7.44 -8.18
N VAL A 56 -5.87 8.35 -7.24
CA VAL A 56 -6.89 9.40 -7.39
C VAL A 56 -6.32 10.63 -8.07
N GLU A 57 -5.16 11.12 -7.63
CA GLU A 57 -4.53 12.32 -8.17
C GLU A 57 -3.69 12.01 -9.41
N LYS A 58 -2.69 11.11 -9.30
CA LYS A 58 -1.75 10.78 -10.38
C LYS A 58 -2.30 9.76 -11.41
N LYS A 59 -3.41 9.09 -11.11
CA LYS A 59 -4.05 8.05 -11.96
C LYS A 59 -3.12 6.90 -12.34
N LEU A 60 -2.24 6.51 -11.42
CA LEU A 60 -1.33 5.38 -11.54
C LEU A 60 -1.95 4.11 -10.93
N ASP A 61 -1.55 2.94 -11.43
CA ASP A 61 -2.00 1.65 -10.90
C ASP A 61 -1.30 1.29 -9.58
N HIS A 62 -0.03 1.66 -9.45
CA HIS A 62 0.78 1.47 -8.26
C HIS A 62 1.90 2.52 -8.17
N CYS A 63 2.44 2.74 -6.97
CA CYS A 63 3.48 3.75 -6.76
C CYS A 63 4.80 3.41 -7.46
N GLY A 64 4.98 2.20 -7.98
CA GLY A 64 6.12 1.80 -8.81
C GLY A 64 6.27 2.62 -10.10
N GLN A 65 5.14 3.12 -10.63
CA GLN A 65 5.10 4.02 -11.79
C GLN A 65 5.46 5.48 -11.45
N CYS A 66 5.65 5.81 -10.16
CA CYS A 66 5.89 7.16 -9.72
C CYS A 66 7.40 7.42 -9.60
N ASP A 67 7.89 8.46 -10.28
CA ASP A 67 9.31 8.87 -10.23
C ASP A 67 9.77 9.26 -8.80
N ASP A 68 8.84 9.74 -7.97
CA ASP A 68 9.10 10.12 -6.58
C ASP A 68 9.18 8.92 -5.60
N LEU A 69 9.16 7.66 -6.05
CA LEU A 69 9.16 6.49 -5.15
C LEU A 69 10.58 6.16 -4.62
N PRO A 70 10.78 5.97 -3.29
CA PRO A 70 9.83 6.20 -2.20
C PRO A 70 9.69 7.68 -1.81
N CYS A 71 8.45 8.13 -1.58
CA CYS A 71 8.17 9.50 -1.17
C CYS A 71 7.90 9.60 0.35
N GLU A 72 7.85 10.84 0.87
CA GLU A 72 7.63 11.13 2.31
C GLU A 72 6.36 10.49 2.89
N ARG A 73 5.35 10.18 2.06
CA ARG A 73 4.10 9.58 2.55
C ARG A 73 4.33 8.20 3.18
N PHE A 74 5.34 7.47 2.70
CA PHE A 74 5.70 6.15 3.22
C PHE A 74 6.34 6.21 4.61
N THR A 75 7.03 7.30 4.93
CA THR A 75 7.65 7.49 6.25
C THR A 75 6.72 8.22 7.21
N ARG A 76 5.87 9.13 6.70
CA ARG A 76 4.89 9.89 7.49
C ARG A 76 3.70 9.07 7.96
N PHE A 77 3.14 8.22 7.10
CA PHE A 77 1.95 7.42 7.42
C PHE A 77 2.35 5.96 7.68
N ARG A 78 2.99 5.75 8.83
CA ARG A 78 3.42 4.43 9.33
C ARG A 78 2.87 4.17 10.72
N ASP A 79 2.86 2.90 11.11
CA ASP A 79 2.54 2.52 12.49
C ASP A 79 3.67 2.99 13.44
N PRO A 80 3.36 3.86 14.42
CA PRO A 80 4.35 4.36 15.39
C PRO A 80 4.80 3.28 16.38
N SER A 81 4.08 2.16 16.50
CA SER A 81 4.42 1.03 17.37
C SER A 81 5.54 0.16 16.79
N ILE A 82 5.84 0.30 15.49
CA ILE A 82 6.89 -0.43 14.81
C ILE A 82 8.21 0.33 14.96
N SER A 83 9.30 -0.37 15.30
CA SER A 83 10.63 0.22 15.41
C SER A 83 11.10 0.84 14.09
N GLU A 84 11.99 1.82 14.17
CA GLU A 84 12.54 2.49 12.97
C GLU A 84 13.21 1.50 12.02
N GLU A 85 14.02 0.58 12.54
CA GLU A 85 14.67 -0.49 11.77
C GLU A 85 13.66 -1.38 11.04
N ASN A 86 12.61 -1.84 11.72
CA ASN A 86 11.62 -2.73 11.12
C ASN A 86 10.88 -2.05 9.98
N ALA A 87 10.47 -0.80 10.18
CA ALA A 87 9.77 -0.08 9.13
C ALA A 87 10.68 0.34 7.97
N ALA A 88 11.97 0.61 8.21
CA ALA A 88 12.93 0.80 7.13
C ALA A 88 13.00 -0.47 6.26
N ARG A 89 13.13 -1.65 6.88
CA ARG A 89 13.11 -2.93 6.16
C ARG A 89 11.79 -3.17 5.41
N THR A 90 10.66 -2.85 6.04
CA THR A 90 9.34 -2.94 5.38
C THR A 90 9.29 -2.02 4.17
N LEU A 91 9.76 -0.78 4.29
CA LEU A 91 9.80 0.19 3.19
C LEU A 91 10.67 -0.28 2.04
N GLU A 92 11.89 -0.73 2.32
CA GLU A 92 12.79 -1.30 1.31
C GLU A 92 12.12 -2.44 0.55
N SER A 93 11.45 -3.34 1.27
CA SER A 93 10.75 -4.47 0.66
C SER A 93 9.53 -4.04 -0.16
N MET A 94 8.78 -3.01 0.27
CA MET A 94 7.68 -2.45 -0.52
C MET A 94 8.18 -1.82 -1.82
N VAL A 95 9.25 -1.03 -1.75
CA VAL A 95 9.85 -0.36 -2.92
C VAL A 95 10.41 -1.37 -3.91
N ALA A 96 11.12 -2.39 -3.43
CA ALA A 96 11.67 -3.45 -4.28
C ALA A 96 10.57 -4.14 -5.09
N ARG A 97 9.46 -4.54 -4.45
CA ARG A 97 8.31 -5.14 -5.11
C ARG A 97 7.68 -4.21 -6.14
N LEU A 98 7.49 -2.93 -5.79
CA LEU A 98 6.91 -1.95 -6.70
C LEU A 98 7.75 -1.73 -7.96
N LYS A 99 9.08 -1.75 -7.82
CA LYS A 99 10.01 -1.66 -8.97
C LYS A 99 9.96 -2.92 -9.82
N GLU A 100 9.99 -4.09 -9.20
CA GLU A 100 9.87 -5.37 -9.91
C GLU A 100 8.56 -5.48 -10.70
N MET A 101 7.45 -4.97 -10.14
CA MET A 101 6.17 -4.91 -10.84
C MET A 101 6.20 -4.00 -12.08
N GLU A 102 6.83 -2.83 -11.97
CA GLU A 102 6.98 -1.91 -13.10
C GLU A 102 7.88 -2.49 -14.20
N GLU A 103 8.95 -3.20 -13.80
CA GLU A 103 9.87 -3.86 -14.72
C GLU A 103 9.24 -5.08 -15.40
N SER A 104 8.43 -5.86 -14.67
CA SER A 104 7.75 -7.07 -15.18
C SER A 104 6.49 -6.78 -15.98
N GLY A 105 5.91 -5.58 -15.84
CA GLY A 105 4.74 -5.11 -16.59
C GLY A 105 5.08 -4.44 -17.93
N ARG A 106 6.38 -4.37 -18.28
CA ARG A 106 6.89 -3.77 -19.51
C ARG A 106 7.14 -4.84 -20.58
#